data_AF-V6LAG5-F1
#
_entry.id   AF-V6LAG5-F1
#
_cell.length_a   1.000
_cell.length_b   1.000
_cell.length_c   1.000
_cell.angle_alpha   90.00
_cell.angle_beta   90.00
_cell.angle_gamma   90.00
#
_symmetry.space_group_name_H-M   'P 1'
#
loop_
_entity.id
_entity.type
_entity.pdbx_description
1 polymer ?
#
loop_
_entity_poly.entity_id
_entity_poly.type
_entity_poly.pdbx_seq_one_letter_code
_entity_poly.pdbx_strand_id
1 'polypeptide(L)'
;MELTKKGHACVRLTKEGRTLVIDPGGFSEEDAAVGADAVLVTHEHPDHFDPNRLRAAMEANPAAEIWTLRSVAEQLTGAFPGRVHTVGRGDLVDAAGFEVEVHGELHAVIHPDMPRVTNVGYVVDGAVFHPGDALTVPDRPVDTLLLPVHAPWSKVSEVIDYLRAVRPRLAYDVHDGLLSENAHGVYGRMLGPDGPGAGGAEHVRLEPGSAVVVGDAR
;
A
#
# COMPACT_ATOMS: atom_id res chain seq x y z
N MET A 1 6.92 0.18 -14.79
CA MET A 1 7.69 -0.09 -13.54
C MET A 1 7.49 -1.54 -13.10
N GLU A 2 8.37 -2.12 -12.28
CA GLU A 2 8.16 -3.47 -11.74
C GLU A 2 7.64 -3.39 -10.30
N LEU A 3 6.58 -4.16 -10.00
CA LEU A 3 6.01 -4.33 -8.67
C LEU A 3 6.32 -5.74 -8.16
N THR A 4 6.95 -5.82 -6.99
CA THR A 4 7.13 -7.07 -6.25
C THR A 4 6.25 -7.08 -5.01
N LYS A 5 5.42 -8.12 -4.86
CA LYS A 5 4.63 -8.35 -3.65
C LYS A 5 5.54 -8.78 -2.51
N LYS A 6 5.39 -8.17 -1.35
CA LYS A 6 5.97 -8.61 -0.08
C LYS A 6 4.87 -9.13 0.83
N GLY A 7 5.20 -9.54 2.05
CA GLY A 7 4.20 -10.00 3.00
C GLY A 7 3.11 -8.95 3.27
N HIS A 8 1.85 -9.39 3.30
CA HIS A 8 0.69 -8.61 3.75
C HIS A 8 0.44 -7.30 2.97
N ALA A 9 0.66 -6.12 3.56
CA ALA A 9 0.48 -4.83 2.89
C ALA A 9 1.74 -4.36 2.13
N CYS A 10 2.89 -4.97 2.37
CA CYS A 10 4.13 -4.47 1.83
C CYS A 10 4.26 -4.73 0.32
N VAL A 11 4.74 -3.73 -0.41
CA VAL A 11 5.13 -3.85 -1.82
C VAL A 11 6.44 -3.11 -2.09
N ARG A 12 7.20 -3.61 -3.07
CA ARG A 12 8.40 -2.95 -3.59
C ARG A 12 8.16 -2.56 -5.05
N LEU A 13 8.42 -1.31 -5.39
CA LEU A 13 8.40 -0.78 -6.74
C LEU A 13 9.83 -0.49 -7.19
N THR A 14 10.18 -0.89 -8.42
CA THR A 14 11.45 -0.53 -9.04
C THR A 14 11.26 0.12 -10.41
N LYS A 15 12.02 1.19 -10.64
CA LYS A 15 12.01 1.98 -11.89
C LYS A 15 13.39 2.62 -12.05
N GLU A 16 14.00 2.47 -13.22
CA GLU A 16 15.27 3.15 -13.57
C GLU A 16 16.40 2.99 -12.52
N GLY A 17 16.47 1.80 -11.91
CA GLY A 17 17.46 1.49 -10.86
C GLY A 17 17.15 2.08 -9.48
N ARG A 18 16.00 2.75 -9.31
CA ARG A 18 15.48 3.24 -8.02
C ARG A 18 14.49 2.26 -7.42
N THR A 19 14.48 2.21 -6.09
CA THR A 19 13.58 1.37 -5.29
C THR A 19 12.74 2.19 -4.33
N LEU A 20 11.42 2.02 -4.40
CA LEU A 20 10.45 2.55 -3.46
C LEU A 20 9.76 1.36 -2.74
N VAL A 21 9.67 1.41 -1.41
CA VAL A 21 8.97 0.38 -0.62
C VAL A 21 7.81 1.02 0.13
N ILE A 22 6.62 0.40 0.08
CA ILE A 22 5.42 0.88 0.76
C ILE A 22 5.03 -0.12 1.84
N ASP A 23 4.71 0.37 3.03
CA ASP A 23 4.18 -0.37 4.18
C ASP A 23 4.99 -1.62 4.62
N PRO A 24 6.31 -1.50 4.88
CA PRO A 24 7.12 -2.59 5.42
C PRO A 24 6.83 -2.83 6.92
N GLY A 25 5.61 -3.27 7.22
CA GLY A 25 5.16 -3.55 8.58
C GLY A 25 5.43 -4.97 9.07
N GLY A 26 4.88 -5.26 10.25
CA GLY A 26 5.07 -6.46 11.09
C GLY A 26 4.93 -7.79 10.38
N PHE A 27 4.07 -7.85 9.35
CA PHE A 27 3.74 -9.07 8.60
C PHE A 27 4.50 -9.21 7.27
N SER A 28 5.43 -8.30 7.00
CA SER A 28 6.39 -8.40 5.89
C SER A 28 7.67 -9.13 6.32
N GLU A 29 8.55 -9.43 5.38
CA GLU A 29 9.87 -10.00 5.63
C GLU A 29 10.73 -9.07 6.51
N GLU A 30 11.68 -9.61 7.27
CA GLU A 30 12.54 -8.81 8.16
C GLU A 30 13.37 -7.77 7.39
N ASP A 31 13.74 -8.09 6.15
CA ASP A 31 14.53 -7.25 5.25
C ASP A 31 13.68 -6.54 4.18
N ALA A 32 12.35 -6.51 4.32
CA ALA A 32 11.44 -6.05 3.27
C ALA A 32 11.75 -4.63 2.74
N ALA A 33 12.27 -3.75 3.60
CA ALA A 33 12.65 -2.37 3.25
C ALA A 33 14.14 -2.18 2.90
N VAL A 34 14.98 -3.21 3.06
CA VAL A 34 16.42 -3.09 2.81
C VAL A 34 16.69 -2.88 1.32
N GLY A 35 17.53 -1.89 1.01
CA GLY A 35 17.84 -1.48 -0.36
C GLY A 35 16.82 -0.51 -0.98
N ALA A 36 15.88 0.02 -0.18
CA ALA A 36 15.04 1.13 -0.61
C ALA A 36 15.84 2.45 -0.74
N ASP A 37 15.53 3.22 -1.77
CA ASP A 37 15.91 4.64 -1.89
C ASP A 37 14.87 5.53 -1.18
N ALA A 38 13.61 5.11 -1.16
CA ALA A 38 12.55 5.76 -0.42
C ALA A 38 11.59 4.72 0.21
N VAL A 39 11.08 5.05 1.39
CA VAL A 39 10.07 4.25 2.09
C VAL A 39 8.83 5.09 2.33
N LEU A 40 7.67 4.56 1.96
CA LEU A 40 6.36 5.13 2.22
C LEU A 40 5.64 4.33 3.31
N VAL A 41 4.98 5.02 4.23
CA VAL A 41 4.12 4.37 5.25
C VAL A 41 2.76 5.04 5.28
N THR A 42 1.69 4.26 5.10
CA THR A 42 0.30 4.73 5.00
C THR A 42 -0.30 5.11 6.34
N HIS A 43 0.05 4.39 7.41
CA HIS A 43 -0.40 4.64 8.78
C HIS A 43 0.36 3.86 9.86
N GLU A 44 0.04 4.16 11.12
CA GLU A 44 0.81 3.74 12.29
C GLU A 44 0.52 2.31 12.79
N HIS A 45 -0.37 1.56 12.14
CA HIS A 45 -0.65 0.20 12.60
C HIS A 45 0.55 -0.73 12.39
N PRO A 46 0.78 -1.69 13.31
CA PRO A 46 2.00 -2.48 13.31
C PRO A 46 2.22 -3.32 12.04
N ASP A 47 1.17 -3.72 11.34
CA ASP A 47 1.19 -4.50 10.11
C ASP A 47 1.54 -3.68 8.85
N HIS A 48 1.52 -2.35 8.94
CA HIS A 48 1.99 -1.40 7.92
C HIS A 48 3.29 -0.71 8.31
N PHE A 49 3.51 -0.54 9.62
CA PHE A 49 4.64 0.19 10.19
C PHE A 49 5.39 -0.64 11.22
N ASP A 50 6.62 -1.02 10.90
CA ASP A 50 7.56 -1.59 11.86
C ASP A 50 8.82 -0.72 11.98
N PRO A 51 9.06 -0.06 13.15
CA PRO A 51 10.23 0.78 13.35
C PRO A 51 11.58 0.10 13.11
N ASN A 52 11.68 -1.21 13.35
CA ASN A 52 12.93 -1.95 13.17
C ASN A 52 13.21 -2.20 11.68
N ARG A 53 12.17 -2.53 10.89
CA ARG A 53 12.31 -2.68 9.43
C ARG A 53 12.71 -1.37 8.76
N LEU A 54 12.10 -0.25 9.16
CA LEU A 54 12.49 1.08 8.69
C LEU A 54 13.92 1.41 9.10
N ARG A 55 14.30 1.15 10.36
CA ARG A 55 15.68 1.37 10.82
C ARG A 55 16.70 0.58 10.01
N ALA A 56 16.44 -0.69 9.74
CA ALA A 56 17.33 -1.53 8.93
C ALA A 56 17.54 -0.94 7.52
N ALA A 57 16.47 -0.43 6.89
CA ALA A 57 16.57 0.27 5.60
C ALA A 57 17.41 1.55 5.68
N MET A 58 17.15 2.39 6.67
CA MET A 58 17.83 3.69 6.86
C MET A 58 19.31 3.56 7.24
N GLU A 59 19.69 2.44 7.89
CA GLU A 59 21.07 2.10 8.21
C GLU A 59 21.80 1.51 6.99
N ALA A 60 21.12 0.68 6.19
CA ALA A 60 21.68 0.09 4.98
C ALA A 60 21.89 1.13 3.86
N ASN A 61 21.07 2.18 3.80
CA ASN A 61 21.19 3.26 2.84
C ASN A 61 21.11 4.63 3.54
N PRO A 62 22.25 5.30 3.79
CA PRO A 62 22.27 6.63 4.42
C PRO A 62 21.52 7.71 3.66
N ALA A 63 21.32 7.55 2.35
CA ALA A 63 20.58 8.46 1.49
C ALA A 63 19.09 8.14 1.39
N ALA A 64 18.62 7.06 2.01
CA ALA A 64 17.20 6.72 2.01
C ALA A 64 16.38 7.76 2.78
N GLU A 65 15.17 8.00 2.29
CA GLU A 65 14.20 8.92 2.89
C GLU A 65 12.88 8.21 3.21
N ILE A 66 12.18 8.69 4.23
CA ILE A 66 10.87 8.20 4.65
C ILE A 66 9.83 9.28 4.39
N TRP A 67 8.72 8.90 3.78
CA TRP A 67 7.59 9.76 3.46
C TRP A 67 6.32 9.16 4.10
N THR A 68 5.68 9.90 5.00
CA THR A 68 4.55 9.36 5.77
C THR A 68 3.71 10.45 6.41
N LEU A 69 2.55 10.12 6.97
CA LEU A 69 1.76 11.10 7.71
C LEU A 69 2.35 11.43 9.09
N ARG A 70 1.79 12.48 9.68
CA ARG A 70 2.23 13.07 10.94
C ARG A 70 2.43 12.05 12.07
N SER A 71 1.45 11.16 12.31
CA SER A 71 1.48 10.22 13.45
C SER A 71 2.67 9.26 13.41
N VAL A 72 3.11 8.87 12.21
CA VAL A 72 4.31 8.03 12.02
C VAL A 72 5.57 8.90 12.00
N ALA A 73 5.55 10.06 11.32
CA ALA A 73 6.70 10.94 11.20
C ALA A 73 7.22 11.43 12.57
N GLU A 74 6.32 11.74 13.50
CA GLU A 74 6.64 12.17 14.86
C GLU A 74 7.41 11.10 15.65
N GLN A 75 7.20 9.81 15.35
CA GLN A 75 7.91 8.70 15.99
C GLN A 75 9.34 8.51 15.45
N LEU A 76 9.61 8.94 14.22
CA LEU A 76 10.85 8.63 13.48
C LEU A 76 11.82 9.80 13.37
N THR A 77 11.31 11.04 13.36
CA THR A 77 12.12 12.24 13.08
C THR A 77 13.31 12.38 14.03
N GLY A 78 13.15 12.00 15.30
CA GLY A 78 14.24 12.05 16.28
C GLY A 78 15.40 11.08 15.97
N ALA A 79 15.11 9.92 15.37
CA ALA A 79 16.12 8.93 14.99
C ALA A 79 16.76 9.24 13.64
N PHE A 80 16.03 9.88 12.73
CA PHE A 80 16.46 10.14 11.35
C PHE A 80 16.23 11.61 10.95
N PRO A 81 16.90 12.56 11.61
CA PRO A 81 16.70 13.99 11.36
C PRO A 81 16.99 14.36 9.90
N GLY A 82 16.08 15.11 9.29
CA GLY A 82 16.18 15.57 7.90
C GLY A 82 15.92 14.52 6.83
N ARG A 83 15.54 13.29 7.21
CA ARG A 83 15.24 12.19 6.27
C ARG A 83 13.82 11.62 6.43
N VAL A 84 12.98 12.29 7.22
CA VAL A 84 11.57 11.94 7.43
C VAL A 84 10.73 13.14 7.01
N HIS A 85 9.85 12.92 6.04
CA HIS A 85 9.01 13.92 5.42
C HIS A 85 7.55 13.64 5.75
N THR A 86 6.89 14.62 6.37
CA THR A 86 5.45 14.53 6.65
C THR A 86 4.65 14.90 5.41
N VAL A 87 3.75 14.02 4.99
CA VAL A 87 2.82 14.24 3.88
C VAL A 87 1.36 14.10 4.31
N GLY A 88 0.44 14.64 3.52
CA GLY A 88 -0.99 14.53 3.71
C GLY A 88 -1.75 14.62 2.38
N ARG A 89 -3.08 14.48 2.45
CA ARG A 89 -3.95 14.55 1.28
C ARG A 89 -3.64 15.78 0.41
N GLY A 90 -3.48 15.56 -0.88
CA GLY A 90 -3.28 16.61 -1.89
C GLY A 90 -1.82 16.97 -2.13
N ASP A 91 -0.89 16.44 -1.33
CA ASP A 91 0.53 16.60 -1.60
C ASP A 91 0.94 15.81 -2.85
N LEU A 92 1.88 16.40 -3.59
CA LEU A 92 2.58 15.80 -4.73
C LEU A 92 4.08 15.88 -4.44
N VAL A 93 4.75 14.73 -4.34
CA VAL A 93 6.15 14.65 -3.93
C VAL A 93 6.96 13.77 -4.88
N ASP A 94 8.27 14.01 -4.96
CA ASP A 94 9.22 13.10 -5.61
C ASP A 94 9.90 12.26 -4.52
N ALA A 95 9.65 10.95 -4.54
CA ALA A 95 10.25 10.00 -3.63
C ALA A 95 11.17 9.07 -4.42
N ALA A 96 12.46 9.41 -4.47
CA ALA A 96 13.49 8.67 -5.23
C ALA A 96 13.19 8.53 -6.74
N GLY A 97 12.70 9.60 -7.38
CA GLY A 97 12.36 9.61 -8.81
C GLY A 97 10.99 9.00 -9.15
N PHE A 98 10.20 8.66 -8.14
CA PHE A 98 8.79 8.32 -8.28
C PHE A 98 7.94 9.55 -7.97
N GLU A 99 7.02 9.88 -8.86
CA GLU A 99 5.99 10.88 -8.57
C GLU A 99 4.93 10.25 -7.66
N VAL A 100 4.67 10.84 -6.50
CA VAL A 100 3.74 10.30 -5.50
C VAL A 100 2.67 11.33 -5.17
N GLU A 101 1.42 11.04 -5.54
CA GLU A 101 0.24 11.78 -5.12
C GLU A 101 -0.34 11.15 -3.85
N VAL A 102 -0.64 11.98 -2.84
CA VAL A 102 -1.14 11.51 -1.54
C VAL A 102 -2.65 11.73 -1.44
N HIS A 103 -3.39 10.66 -1.13
CA HIS A 103 -4.86 10.65 -1.08
C HIS A 103 -5.39 10.15 0.24
N GLY A 104 -6.61 10.56 0.59
CA GLY A 104 -7.28 10.10 1.81
C GLY A 104 -6.68 10.69 3.10
N GLU A 105 -7.44 10.55 4.18
CA GLU A 105 -7.07 11.13 5.48
C GLU A 105 -7.34 10.17 6.65
N LEU A 106 -8.23 9.20 6.45
CA LEU A 106 -8.77 8.36 7.52
C LEU A 106 -8.84 6.90 7.07
N HIS A 107 -8.42 6.02 7.98
CA HIS A 107 -8.58 4.57 7.88
C HIS A 107 -10.07 4.20 7.79
N ALA A 108 -10.41 3.04 7.23
CA ALA A 108 -11.77 2.49 7.31
C ALA A 108 -12.27 2.42 8.77
N VAL A 109 -13.59 2.37 8.99
CA VAL A 109 -14.11 2.33 10.36
C VAL A 109 -13.83 0.95 10.97
N ILE A 110 -12.96 0.90 11.98
CA ILE A 110 -12.69 -0.35 12.72
C ILE A 110 -13.92 -0.75 13.54
N HIS A 111 -14.41 0.19 14.34
CA HIS A 111 -15.63 0.07 15.12
C HIS A 111 -16.19 1.48 15.38
N PRO A 112 -17.52 1.71 15.36
CA PRO A 112 -18.11 3.05 15.56
C PRO A 112 -17.76 3.70 16.91
N ASP A 113 -17.44 2.90 17.93
CA ASP A 113 -17.07 3.39 19.27
C ASP A 113 -15.56 3.70 19.43
N MET A 114 -14.77 3.51 18.38
CA MET A 114 -13.33 3.83 18.37
C MET A 114 -13.08 5.11 17.56
N PRO A 115 -12.18 6.00 18.02
CA PRO A 115 -11.68 7.08 17.19
C PRO A 115 -11.10 6.53 15.88
N ARG A 116 -11.38 7.19 14.76
CA ARG A 116 -10.80 6.79 13.47
C ARG A 116 -9.31 7.14 13.44
N VAL A 117 -8.51 6.17 13.03
CA VAL A 117 -7.07 6.32 12.81
C VAL A 117 -6.84 7.11 11.52
N THR A 118 -5.77 7.89 11.50
CA THR A 118 -5.35 8.61 10.29
C THR A 118 -4.68 7.65 9.32
N ASN A 119 -4.98 7.80 8.03
CA ASN A 119 -4.42 6.96 6.97
C ASN A 119 -4.33 7.78 5.69
N VAL A 120 -3.19 7.71 5.02
CA VAL A 120 -3.04 8.21 3.65
C VAL A 120 -2.80 7.04 2.71
N GLY A 121 -3.18 7.21 1.44
CA GLY A 121 -2.84 6.33 0.34
C GLY A 121 -1.95 7.03 -0.66
N TYR A 122 -1.23 6.25 -1.47
CA TYR A 122 -0.22 6.72 -2.41
C TYR A 122 -0.58 6.28 -3.83
N VAL A 123 -0.78 7.23 -4.74
CA VAL A 123 -0.75 6.96 -6.18
C VAL A 123 0.67 7.20 -6.67
N VAL A 124 1.32 6.16 -7.18
CA VAL A 124 2.69 6.20 -7.66
C VAL A 124 2.71 6.24 -9.19
N ASP A 125 3.44 7.22 -9.73
CA ASP A 125 3.57 7.53 -11.15
C ASP A 125 2.21 7.59 -11.88
N GLY A 126 1.18 8.06 -11.17
CA GLY A 126 -0.18 8.15 -11.66
C GLY A 126 -0.86 6.81 -11.99
N ALA A 127 -0.25 5.67 -11.68
CA ALA A 127 -0.66 4.38 -12.21
C ALA A 127 -1.04 3.36 -11.14
N VAL A 128 -0.25 3.25 -10.06
CA VAL A 128 -0.47 2.26 -8.99
C VAL A 128 -0.98 2.95 -7.75
N PHE A 129 -2.11 2.52 -7.21
CA PHE A 129 -2.66 3.07 -5.99
C PHE A 129 -2.57 2.09 -4.82
N HIS A 130 -1.88 2.51 -3.75
CA HIS A 130 -1.85 1.83 -2.46
C HIS A 130 -2.69 2.61 -1.44
N PRO A 131 -3.91 2.17 -1.07
CA PRO A 131 -4.80 2.94 -0.20
C PRO A 131 -4.48 2.79 1.30
N GLY A 132 -3.58 1.88 1.68
CA GLY A 132 -3.45 1.44 3.07
C GLY A 132 -4.71 0.70 3.49
N ASP A 133 -5.21 1.00 4.68
CA ASP A 133 -6.42 0.41 5.25
C ASP A 133 -7.66 1.29 5.08
N ALA A 134 -7.61 2.19 4.11
CA ALA A 134 -8.76 2.97 3.71
C ALA A 134 -9.43 2.36 2.47
N LEU A 135 -10.74 2.61 2.34
CA LEU A 135 -11.47 2.43 1.09
C LEU A 135 -11.62 3.77 0.36
N THR A 136 -10.54 4.54 0.32
CA THR A 136 -10.48 5.86 -0.33
C THR A 136 -10.49 5.70 -1.84
N VAL A 137 -11.46 6.30 -2.55
CA VAL A 137 -11.39 6.37 -4.02
C VAL A 137 -10.48 7.55 -4.40
N PRO A 138 -9.42 7.35 -5.20
CA PRO A 138 -8.55 8.45 -5.61
C PRO A 138 -9.32 9.41 -6.53
N ASP A 139 -8.96 10.70 -6.49
CA ASP A 139 -9.61 11.76 -7.29
C ASP A 139 -9.23 11.70 -8.80
N ARG A 140 -8.65 10.57 -9.24
CA ARG A 140 -8.22 10.27 -10.61
C ARG A 140 -8.36 8.79 -10.94
N PRO A 141 -8.48 8.42 -12.24
CA PRO A 141 -8.31 7.04 -12.65
C PRO A 141 -6.91 6.52 -12.33
N VAL A 142 -6.83 5.24 -11.97
CA VAL A 142 -5.60 4.50 -11.74
C VAL A 142 -5.66 3.19 -12.50
N ASP A 143 -4.52 2.76 -13.06
CA ASP A 143 -4.43 1.52 -13.84
C ASP A 143 -4.47 0.29 -12.93
N THR A 144 -3.73 0.34 -11.83
CA THR A 144 -3.53 -0.76 -10.89
C THR A 144 -3.93 -0.34 -9.47
N LEU A 145 -4.81 -1.11 -8.83
CA LEU A 145 -5.17 -0.96 -7.43
C LEU A 145 -4.51 -2.05 -6.59
N LEU A 146 -3.86 -1.67 -5.50
CA LEU A 146 -3.47 -2.58 -4.43
C LEU A 146 -4.64 -2.68 -3.45
N LEU A 147 -5.39 -3.77 -3.55
CA LEU A 147 -6.70 -3.94 -2.93
C LEU A 147 -6.55 -4.55 -1.53
N PRO A 148 -6.84 -3.81 -0.43
CA PRO A 148 -6.87 -4.39 0.91
C PRO A 148 -8.06 -5.35 1.02
N VAL A 149 -7.80 -6.65 0.87
CA VAL A 149 -8.90 -7.62 0.70
C VAL A 149 -9.55 -8.03 2.00
N HIS A 150 -8.84 -7.99 3.13
CA HIS A 150 -9.36 -8.57 4.36
C HIS A 150 -8.79 -7.97 5.62
N ALA A 151 -9.65 -7.53 6.54
CA ALA A 151 -9.27 -7.18 7.90
C ALA A 151 -10.43 -7.47 8.85
N PRO A 152 -10.23 -7.50 10.18
CA PRO A 152 -11.32 -7.70 11.14
C PRO A 152 -12.47 -6.69 11.01
N TRP A 153 -12.17 -5.50 10.49
CA TRP A 153 -13.13 -4.41 10.27
C TRP A 153 -13.88 -4.49 8.94
N SER A 154 -13.45 -5.34 8.01
CA SER A 154 -13.92 -5.35 6.62
C SER A 154 -15.01 -6.41 6.38
N LYS A 155 -16.01 -6.05 5.59
CA LYS A 155 -16.88 -7.01 4.89
C LYS A 155 -16.45 -7.13 3.44
N VAL A 156 -16.40 -8.35 2.91
CA VAL A 156 -16.05 -8.59 1.50
C VAL A 156 -16.94 -7.81 0.52
N SER A 157 -18.21 -7.54 0.87
CA SER A 157 -19.10 -6.71 0.06
C SER A 157 -18.60 -5.27 -0.11
N GLU A 158 -17.99 -4.69 0.92
CA GLU A 158 -17.44 -3.34 0.87
C GLU A 158 -16.19 -3.30 0.00
N VAL A 159 -15.38 -4.37 0.04
CA VAL A 159 -14.21 -4.54 -0.85
C VAL A 159 -14.65 -4.66 -2.31
N ILE A 160 -15.72 -5.41 -2.59
CA ILE A 160 -16.30 -5.52 -3.94
C ILE A 160 -16.80 -4.16 -4.44
N ASP A 161 -17.54 -3.43 -3.60
CA ASP A 161 -18.07 -2.12 -3.95
C ASP A 161 -16.94 -1.09 -4.14
N TYR A 162 -15.89 -1.18 -3.32
CA TYR A 162 -14.69 -0.37 -3.46
C TYR A 162 -13.96 -0.64 -4.79
N LEU A 163 -13.72 -1.91 -5.14
CA LEU A 163 -13.12 -2.29 -6.42
C LEU A 163 -13.92 -1.72 -7.60
N ARG A 164 -15.25 -1.82 -7.55
CA ARG A 164 -16.17 -1.27 -8.56
C ARG A 164 -16.21 0.25 -8.59
N ALA A 165 -15.96 0.93 -7.48
CA ALA A 165 -15.91 2.39 -7.43
C ALA A 165 -14.61 2.92 -8.05
N VAL A 166 -13.46 2.29 -7.73
CA VAL A 166 -12.15 2.67 -8.27
C VAL A 166 -12.05 2.35 -9.77
N ARG A 167 -12.65 1.25 -10.23
CA ARG A 167 -12.61 0.79 -11.64
C ARG A 167 -11.19 0.70 -12.22
N PRO A 168 -10.24 0.04 -11.53
CA PRO A 168 -8.92 -0.15 -12.09
C PRO A 168 -8.96 -1.15 -13.25
N ARG A 169 -7.90 -1.21 -14.06
CA ARG A 169 -7.70 -2.32 -15.00
C ARG A 169 -7.23 -3.57 -14.28
N LEU A 170 -6.31 -3.42 -13.33
CA LEU A 170 -5.73 -4.49 -12.51
C LEU A 170 -6.00 -4.25 -11.02
N ALA A 171 -6.28 -5.31 -10.28
CA ALA A 171 -6.32 -5.28 -8.83
C ALA A 171 -5.47 -6.42 -8.25
N TYR A 172 -4.47 -6.07 -7.44
CA TYR A 172 -3.63 -7.02 -6.73
C TYR A 172 -3.92 -7.01 -5.25
N ASP A 173 -4.01 -8.19 -4.65
CA ASP A 173 -4.30 -8.33 -3.22
C ASP A 173 -3.18 -7.76 -2.35
N VAL A 174 -3.58 -6.95 -1.37
CA VAL A 174 -2.79 -6.61 -0.18
C VAL A 174 -3.63 -6.86 1.06
N HIS A 175 -3.00 -6.80 2.23
CA HIS A 175 -3.67 -7.06 3.51
C HIS A 175 -4.31 -8.47 3.57
N ASP A 176 -3.64 -9.43 2.94
CA ASP A 176 -4.14 -10.80 2.73
C ASP A 176 -3.56 -11.82 3.71
N GLY A 177 -2.54 -11.45 4.49
CA GLY A 177 -1.79 -12.35 5.37
C GLY A 177 -2.55 -12.97 6.56
N LEU A 178 -3.78 -12.54 6.84
CA LEU A 178 -4.65 -13.20 7.83
C LEU A 178 -5.56 -14.27 7.22
N LEU A 179 -5.62 -14.35 5.88
CA LEU A 179 -6.42 -15.34 5.18
C LEU A 179 -5.73 -16.71 5.19
N SER A 180 -6.55 -17.75 5.29
CA SER A 180 -6.10 -19.12 5.02
C SER A 180 -6.21 -19.41 3.53
N GLU A 181 -5.54 -20.47 3.05
CA GLU A 181 -5.63 -20.92 1.65
C GLU A 181 -7.07 -21.13 1.15
N ASN A 182 -7.95 -21.69 1.98
CA ASN A 182 -9.37 -21.83 1.62
C ASN A 182 -10.05 -20.47 1.41
N ALA A 183 -9.68 -19.46 2.21
CA ALA A 183 -10.27 -18.14 2.10
C ALA A 183 -9.80 -17.44 0.80
N HIS A 184 -8.54 -17.59 0.40
CA HIS A 184 -8.07 -17.02 -0.88
C HIS A 184 -8.89 -17.51 -2.08
N GLY A 185 -9.25 -18.80 -2.14
CA GLY A 185 -10.13 -19.32 -3.19
C GLY A 185 -11.54 -18.72 -3.19
N VAL A 186 -12.10 -18.46 -2.01
CA VAL A 186 -13.42 -17.81 -1.87
C VAL A 186 -13.37 -16.34 -2.28
N TYR A 187 -12.34 -15.60 -1.83
CA TYR A 187 -12.16 -14.19 -2.15
C TYR A 187 -11.90 -14.00 -3.65
N GLY A 188 -11.01 -14.81 -4.24
CA GLY A 188 -10.74 -14.78 -5.68
C GLY A 188 -11.99 -15.05 -6.53
N ARG A 189 -12.87 -15.98 -6.11
CA ARG A 189 -14.16 -16.18 -6.80
C ARG A 189 -15.09 -14.97 -6.68
N MET A 190 -15.14 -14.33 -5.52
CA MET A 190 -16.03 -13.18 -5.28
C MET A 190 -15.57 -11.89 -5.97
N LEU A 191 -14.25 -11.70 -6.06
CA LEU A 191 -13.56 -10.56 -6.68
C LEU A 191 -13.17 -10.79 -8.15
N GLY A 192 -13.38 -12.00 -8.65
CA GLY A 192 -13.16 -12.39 -10.04
C GLY A 192 -14.43 -12.41 -10.89
N PRO A 193 -14.30 -12.69 -12.20
CA PRO A 193 -15.38 -12.53 -13.19
C PRO A 193 -16.62 -13.41 -12.95
N ASP A 194 -16.48 -14.51 -12.20
CA ASP A 194 -17.59 -15.40 -11.83
C ASP A 194 -18.38 -14.91 -10.61
N GLY A 195 -17.87 -13.86 -9.94
CA GLY A 195 -18.46 -13.23 -8.76
C GLY A 195 -19.12 -11.89 -9.07
N PRO A 196 -19.60 -11.19 -8.03
CA PRO A 196 -20.08 -9.82 -8.18
C PRO A 196 -18.94 -8.83 -8.50
N GLY A 197 -17.74 -9.07 -7.99
CA GLY A 197 -16.61 -8.16 -8.12
C GLY A 197 -15.83 -8.46 -9.39
N ALA A 198 -15.83 -7.51 -10.32
CA ALA A 198 -14.72 -7.28 -11.24
C ALA A 198 -14.97 -5.89 -11.84
N GLY A 199 -16.22 -5.60 -12.24
CA GLY A 199 -16.56 -4.30 -12.83
C GLY A 199 -15.72 -3.94 -14.05
N GLY A 200 -15.08 -4.94 -14.69
CA GLY A 200 -14.09 -4.79 -15.75
C GLY A 200 -12.62 -4.94 -15.32
N ALA A 201 -12.32 -4.91 -14.02
CA ALA A 201 -10.98 -5.14 -13.48
C ALA A 201 -10.60 -6.62 -13.53
N GLU A 202 -9.34 -6.89 -13.86
CA GLU A 202 -8.70 -8.19 -13.66
C GLU A 202 -8.16 -8.26 -12.23
N HIS A 203 -8.71 -9.18 -11.44
CA HIS A 203 -8.31 -9.43 -10.05
C HIS A 203 -7.30 -10.58 -9.99
N VAL A 204 -6.17 -10.37 -9.31
CA VAL A 204 -5.08 -11.34 -9.23
C VAL A 204 -4.48 -11.33 -7.82
N ARG A 205 -4.35 -12.51 -7.21
CA ARG A 205 -3.50 -12.69 -6.02
C ARG A 205 -2.05 -12.91 -6.46
N LEU A 206 -1.14 -12.13 -5.89
CA LEU A 206 0.31 -12.35 -6.00
C LEU A 206 0.81 -13.02 -4.72
N GLU A 207 1.60 -14.08 -4.84
CA GLU A 207 2.33 -14.62 -3.70
C GLU A 207 3.50 -13.70 -3.33
N PRO A 208 3.86 -13.54 -2.04
CA PRO A 208 5.08 -12.84 -1.64
C PRO A 208 6.30 -13.32 -2.41
N GLY A 209 7.10 -12.38 -2.92
CA GLY A 209 8.24 -12.61 -3.81
C GLY A 209 7.91 -12.60 -5.30
N SER A 210 6.63 -12.67 -5.68
CA SER A 210 6.21 -12.56 -7.09
C SER A 210 6.39 -11.13 -7.60
N ALA A 211 6.80 -10.99 -8.86
CA ALA A 211 6.99 -9.70 -9.52
C ALA A 211 6.18 -9.60 -10.82
N VAL A 212 5.66 -8.41 -11.10
CA VAL A 212 4.85 -8.08 -12.27
C VAL A 212 5.21 -6.69 -12.79
N VAL A 213 5.01 -6.45 -14.09
CA VAL A 213 5.14 -5.10 -14.67
C VAL A 213 3.81 -4.37 -14.55
N VAL A 214 3.84 -3.16 -14.01
CA VAL A 214 2.67 -2.29 -13.81
C VAL A 214 2.94 -0.88 -14.31
N GLY A 215 1.87 -0.13 -14.58
CA GLY A 215 1.96 1.25 -15.05
C GLY A 215 2.36 1.43 -16.51
N ASP A 216 2.50 0.33 -17.27
CA ASP A 216 2.61 0.39 -18.72
C ASP A 216 1.20 0.51 -19.33
N ALA A 217 0.60 1.70 -19.24
CA ALA A 217 -0.55 2.06 -20.04
C ALA A 217 -0.07 2.94 -21.21
N ARG A 218 -0.13 2.38 -22.42
CA ARG A 218 -0.04 3.12 -23.68
C ARG A 218 -1.16 4.14 -23.81
#